data_AF-A0A522IBQ3-F1
#
_entry.id   AF-A0A522IBQ3-F1
#
_cell.length_a   1.000
_cell.length_b   1.000
_cell.length_c   1.000
_cell.angle_alpha   90.00
_cell.angle_beta   90.00
_cell.angle_gamma   90.00
#
_symmetry.space_group_name_H-M   'P 1'
#
loop_
_entity.id
_entity.type
_entity.pdbx_description
1 polymer ?
#
loop_
_entity_poly.entity_id
_entity_poly.type
_entity_poly.pdbx_seq_one_letter_code
_entity_poly.pdbx_strand_id
1 'polypeptide(L)'
;MNLPEPHFIDRDPQAITAEIVADYEKRSGKTLYPAQVEHLLIDLIAYRESLVRIGLQEAARQNLVAYARKPMLDYLGELVGVTRLPEQPARTTLRFGVAIPLAHDLLVPTGTRAESSDGAVIFMTSADAVLQAGQQFVDVGAICEADGIVGNGRAPGQINRLFDALDVRDDVEITVVNISPTDGGADEEEDDPLRERIVLAPENYSNAGHGEAYEARVRAVHQNIIDVAVLGPEDGLPDGHVEAYPLTRDGLPGDDLLVLIEAQLNQRKRRPLTDYFRARMPQEVRYRIAAGLVLLRGFDQDAVMSRALIAAQRYAQDRRSRLGRDLVRSQLNAALHVPGVYRVILNDTFADRELARHEWATCDDIDLAMRGIHDE
;
A
#
# COMPACT_ATOMS: atom_id res chain seq x y z
N MET A 1 -9.41 32.45 -8.21
CA MET A 1 -10.02 33.01 -9.44
C MET A 1 -10.83 31.90 -10.07
N ASN A 2 -12.12 32.12 -10.34
CA ASN A 2 -12.91 31.14 -11.07
C ASN A 2 -12.68 31.38 -12.57
N LEU A 3 -11.88 30.52 -13.20
CA LEU A 3 -11.68 30.57 -14.65
C LEU A 3 -12.94 30.08 -15.37
N PRO A 4 -13.28 30.65 -16.54
CA PRO A 4 -14.40 30.15 -17.34
C PRO A 4 -14.15 28.71 -17.80
N GLU A 5 -15.23 27.98 -18.13
CA GLU A 5 -15.12 26.63 -18.67
C GLU A 5 -14.22 26.64 -19.93
N PRO A 6 -13.19 25.78 -19.99
CA PRO A 6 -12.26 25.78 -21.11
C PRO A 6 -12.93 25.26 -22.39
N HIS A 7 -12.77 26.02 -23.47
CA HIS A 7 -13.27 25.69 -24.80
C HIS A 7 -12.13 25.21 -25.69
N PHE A 8 -12.01 23.89 -25.90
CA PHE A 8 -10.92 23.27 -26.66
C PHE A 8 -11.22 23.17 -28.15
N ILE A 9 -12.48 22.98 -28.53
CA ILE A 9 -12.90 22.84 -29.93
C ILE A 9 -14.31 23.37 -30.15
N ASP A 10 -14.51 24.06 -31.27
CA ASP A 10 -15.84 24.51 -31.69
C ASP A 10 -16.71 23.31 -32.08
N ARG A 11 -17.94 23.33 -31.59
CA ARG A 11 -18.92 22.26 -31.67
C ARG A 11 -20.28 22.75 -32.16
N ASP A 12 -20.38 23.98 -32.66
CA ASP A 12 -21.62 24.49 -33.28
C ASP A 12 -21.90 23.74 -34.60
N PRO A 13 -22.97 22.93 -34.67
CA PRO A 13 -23.29 22.16 -35.86
C PRO A 13 -23.52 23.04 -37.09
N GLN A 14 -24.07 24.25 -36.93
CA GLN A 14 -24.34 25.14 -38.06
C GLN A 14 -23.06 25.69 -38.66
N ALA A 15 -22.11 26.10 -37.80
CA ALA A 15 -20.79 26.54 -38.23
C ALA A 15 -20.03 25.42 -38.95
N ILE A 16 -20.09 24.20 -38.41
CA ILE A 16 -19.44 23.02 -39.02
C ILE A 16 -20.06 22.69 -40.38
N THR A 17 -21.40 22.66 -40.50
CA THR A 17 -22.05 22.43 -41.80
C THR A 17 -21.66 23.50 -42.81
N ALA A 18 -21.68 24.78 -42.40
CA ALA A 18 -21.31 25.89 -43.28
C ALA A 18 -19.86 25.79 -43.76
N GLU A 19 -18.94 25.38 -42.89
CA GLU A 19 -17.54 25.13 -43.23
C GLU A 19 -17.40 24.03 -44.30
N ILE A 20 -18.07 22.90 -44.11
CA ILE A 20 -18.00 21.76 -45.05
C ILE A 20 -18.66 22.11 -46.39
N VAL A 21 -19.79 22.82 -46.39
CA VAL A 21 -20.43 23.32 -47.62
C VAL A 21 -19.48 24.23 -48.36
N ALA A 22 -18.86 25.21 -47.68
CA ALA A 22 -17.93 26.14 -48.30
C ALA A 22 -16.71 25.43 -48.92
N ASP A 23 -16.15 24.41 -48.25
CA ASP A 23 -15.04 23.62 -48.82
C ASP A 23 -15.50 22.83 -50.06
N TYR A 24 -16.68 22.21 -50.02
CA TYR A 24 -17.22 21.49 -51.16
C TYR A 24 -17.43 22.42 -52.36
N GLU A 25 -18.08 23.58 -52.17
CA GLU A 25 -18.34 24.54 -53.23
C GLU A 25 -17.04 25.05 -53.86
N LYS A 26 -16.03 25.32 -53.03
CA LYS A 26 -14.70 25.75 -53.47
C LYS A 26 -13.99 24.70 -54.32
N ARG A 27 -14.10 23.41 -53.96
CA ARG A 27 -13.40 22.31 -54.64
C ARG A 27 -14.12 21.81 -55.88
N SER A 28 -15.45 21.82 -55.85
CA SER A 28 -16.29 21.38 -56.97
C SER A 28 -16.57 22.48 -57.99
N GLY A 29 -16.48 23.76 -57.58
CA GLY A 29 -16.92 24.91 -58.38
C GLY A 29 -18.44 25.01 -58.52
N LYS A 30 -19.21 24.20 -57.78
CA LYS A 30 -20.68 24.14 -57.83
C LYS A 30 -21.26 24.76 -56.56
N THR A 31 -22.24 25.64 -56.71
CA THR A 31 -23.07 26.13 -55.59
C THR A 31 -24.06 25.06 -55.14
N LEU A 32 -24.13 24.83 -53.84
CA LEU A 32 -24.95 23.83 -53.17
C LEU A 32 -26.26 24.46 -52.67
N TYR A 33 -27.38 23.76 -52.88
CA TYR A 33 -28.67 24.16 -52.36
C TYR A 33 -29.20 23.13 -51.34
N PRO A 34 -29.99 23.54 -50.33
CA PRO A 34 -30.36 22.68 -49.20
C PRO A 34 -31.04 21.34 -49.55
N ALA A 35 -31.80 21.29 -50.64
CA ALA A 35 -32.55 20.07 -51.04
C ALA A 35 -31.75 19.12 -51.95
N GLN A 36 -30.47 19.41 -52.22
CA GLN A 36 -29.64 18.57 -53.07
C GLN A 36 -29.11 17.35 -52.30
N VAL A 37 -28.94 16.22 -53.00
CA VAL A 37 -28.46 14.97 -52.40
C VAL A 37 -27.08 15.16 -51.77
N GLU A 38 -26.21 15.94 -52.40
CA GLU A 38 -24.89 16.27 -51.88
C GLU A 38 -24.97 17.08 -50.58
N HIS A 39 -25.96 17.97 -50.43
CA HIS A 39 -26.17 18.71 -49.18
C HIS A 39 -26.61 17.77 -48.06
N LEU A 40 -27.56 16.86 -48.34
CA LEU A 40 -28.02 15.88 -47.36
C LEU A 40 -26.89 14.95 -46.88
N LEU A 41 -25.95 14.61 -47.76
CA LEU A 41 -24.74 13.86 -47.40
C LEU A 41 -23.80 14.70 -46.52
N ILE A 42 -23.63 15.99 -46.84
CA ILE A 42 -22.86 16.92 -46.00
C ILE A 42 -23.51 17.07 -44.61
N ASP A 43 -24.83 17.17 -44.53
CA ASP A 43 -25.55 17.25 -43.24
C ASP A 43 -25.28 16.02 -42.37
N LEU A 44 -25.27 14.82 -42.97
CA LEU A 44 -24.89 13.58 -42.28
C LEU A 44 -23.44 13.62 -41.77
N ILE A 45 -22.51 14.09 -42.60
CA ILE A 45 -21.08 14.20 -42.22
C ILE A 45 -20.90 15.22 -41.11
N ALA A 46 -21.47 16.43 -41.25
CA ALA A 46 -21.42 17.50 -40.28
C ALA A 46 -22.01 17.09 -38.94
N TYR A 47 -23.13 16.35 -38.95
CA TYR A 47 -23.71 15.79 -37.73
C TYR A 47 -22.76 14.81 -37.04
N ARG A 48 -22.16 13.87 -37.79
CA ARG A 48 -21.20 12.90 -37.23
C ARG A 48 -19.95 13.59 -36.70
N GLU A 49 -19.45 14.59 -37.41
CA GLU A 49 -18.31 15.40 -36.95
C GLU A 49 -18.66 16.20 -35.69
N SER A 50 -19.83 16.82 -35.63
CA SER A 50 -20.31 17.55 -34.44
C SER A 50 -20.33 16.64 -33.21
N LEU A 51 -20.83 15.42 -33.34
CA LEU A 51 -20.81 14.43 -32.25
C LEU A 51 -19.38 14.09 -31.80
N VAL A 52 -18.45 13.94 -32.73
CA VAL A 52 -17.04 13.69 -32.42
C VAL A 52 -16.41 14.89 -31.71
N ARG A 53 -16.65 16.12 -32.18
CA ARG A 53 -16.15 17.34 -31.54
C ARG A 53 -16.73 17.54 -30.14
N ILE A 54 -18.01 17.22 -29.93
CA ILE A 54 -18.64 17.18 -28.60
C ILE A 54 -17.94 16.16 -27.69
N GLY A 55 -17.69 14.94 -28.19
CA GLY A 55 -16.98 13.90 -27.45
C GLY A 55 -15.54 14.30 -27.09
N LEU A 56 -14.82 14.94 -28.00
CA LEU A 56 -13.47 15.48 -27.76
C LEU A 56 -13.47 16.54 -26.67
N GLN A 57 -14.42 17.48 -26.72
CA GLN A 57 -14.56 18.51 -25.70
C GLN A 57 -14.86 17.90 -24.33
N GLU A 58 -15.74 16.90 -24.23
CA GLU A 58 -16.01 16.21 -22.96
C GLU A 58 -14.80 15.43 -22.46
N ALA A 59 -14.10 14.69 -23.33
CA ALA A 59 -12.87 13.98 -22.97
C ALA A 59 -11.79 14.94 -22.46
N ALA A 60 -11.64 16.11 -23.09
CA ALA A 60 -10.72 17.15 -22.64
C ALA A 60 -11.09 17.68 -21.25
N ARG A 61 -12.39 17.90 -20.98
CA ARG A 61 -12.87 18.30 -19.64
C ARG A 61 -12.56 17.26 -18.58
N GLN A 62 -12.68 15.97 -18.89
CA GLN A 62 -12.40 14.89 -17.95
C GLN A 62 -10.92 14.83 -17.53
N ASN A 63 -9.99 15.49 -18.23
CA ASN A 63 -8.59 15.62 -17.81
C ASN A 63 -8.35 16.73 -16.78
N LEU A 64 -9.38 17.51 -16.42
CA LEU A 64 -9.26 18.62 -15.49
C LEU A 64 -9.99 18.28 -14.19
N VAL A 65 -9.28 18.34 -13.07
CA VAL A 65 -9.83 18.04 -11.73
C VAL A 65 -11.11 18.81 -11.46
N ALA A 66 -11.25 20.04 -11.95
CA ALA A 66 -12.46 20.86 -11.75
C ALA A 66 -13.74 20.28 -12.39
N TYR A 67 -13.63 19.44 -13.42
CA TYR A 67 -14.77 18.95 -14.21
C TYR A 67 -14.85 17.42 -14.32
N ALA A 68 -13.78 16.72 -13.94
CA ALA A 68 -13.69 15.28 -14.02
C ALA A 68 -14.70 14.59 -13.08
N ARG A 69 -15.26 13.47 -13.55
CA ARG A 69 -16.17 12.59 -12.83
C ARG A 69 -15.61 11.18 -12.79
N LYS A 70 -16.20 10.29 -11.99
CA LYS A 70 -15.83 8.87 -11.98
C LYS A 70 -15.88 8.26 -13.40
N PRO A 71 -14.86 7.50 -13.85
CA PRO A 71 -13.62 7.11 -13.15
C PRO A 71 -12.44 8.07 -13.33
N MET A 72 -12.55 9.09 -14.20
CA MET A 72 -11.41 9.94 -14.56
C MET A 72 -10.90 10.78 -13.39
N LEU A 73 -11.81 11.23 -12.51
CA LEU A 73 -11.44 11.93 -11.29
C LEU A 73 -10.55 11.07 -10.37
N ASP A 74 -10.80 9.76 -10.30
CA ASP A 74 -10.04 8.83 -9.47
C ASP A 74 -8.61 8.69 -10.01
N TYR A 75 -8.44 8.55 -11.34
CA TYR A 75 -7.13 8.54 -11.98
C TYR A 75 -6.35 9.85 -11.75
N LEU A 76 -7.02 11.00 -11.80
CA LEU A 76 -6.38 12.28 -11.51
C LEU A 76 -5.98 12.40 -10.04
N GLY A 77 -6.77 11.85 -9.12
CA GLY A 77 -6.43 11.79 -7.70
C GLY A 77 -5.21 10.91 -7.42
N GLU A 78 -5.11 9.77 -8.10
CA GLU A 78 -3.96 8.86 -7.98
C GLU A 78 -2.63 9.57 -8.27
N LEU A 79 -2.60 10.46 -9.26
CA LEU A 79 -1.40 11.24 -9.62
C LEU A 79 -0.85 12.09 -8.46
N VAL A 80 -1.70 12.46 -7.50
CA VAL A 80 -1.34 13.26 -6.32
C VAL A 80 -1.39 12.47 -5.02
N GLY A 81 -1.57 11.15 -5.10
CA GLY A 81 -1.62 10.26 -3.93
C GLY A 81 -2.95 10.31 -3.17
N VAL A 82 -4.04 10.73 -3.80
CA VAL A 82 -5.39 10.76 -3.20
C VAL A 82 -6.27 9.71 -3.85
N THR A 83 -6.84 8.82 -3.02
CA THR A 83 -7.84 7.85 -3.43
C THR A 83 -9.20 8.16 -2.82
N ARG A 84 -10.26 7.76 -3.53
CA ARG A 84 -11.64 7.82 -3.04
C ARG A 84 -11.78 7.00 -1.76
N LEU A 85 -12.45 7.56 -0.76
CA LEU A 85 -12.72 6.82 0.46
C LEU A 85 -13.79 5.76 0.18
N PRO A 86 -13.54 4.49 0.55
CA PRO A 86 -14.54 3.46 0.43
C PRO A 86 -15.66 3.67 1.46
N GLU A 87 -16.77 2.99 1.23
CA GLU A 87 -17.83 2.85 2.23
C GLU A 87 -17.27 2.39 3.59
N GLN A 88 -17.83 2.93 4.65
CA GLN A 88 -17.48 2.63 6.04
C GLN A 88 -18.68 2.02 6.75
N PRO A 89 -18.47 1.02 7.61
CA PRO A 89 -19.53 0.44 8.41
C PRO A 89 -19.82 1.28 9.66
N ALA A 90 -21.07 1.24 10.11
CA ALA A 90 -21.47 1.84 11.38
C ALA A 90 -20.82 1.14 12.57
N ARG A 91 -20.64 1.88 13.67
CA ARG A 91 -19.97 1.43 14.89
C ARG A 91 -20.82 1.71 16.11
N THR A 92 -20.66 0.88 17.14
CA THR A 92 -21.28 1.07 18.46
C THR A 92 -20.49 0.33 19.53
N THR A 93 -20.79 0.57 20.79
CA THR A 93 -20.33 -0.29 21.90
C THR A 93 -21.45 -1.23 22.30
N LEU A 94 -21.17 -2.53 22.34
CA LEU A 94 -22.03 -3.57 22.88
C LEU A 94 -21.63 -3.90 24.31
N ARG A 95 -22.63 -4.02 25.18
CA ARG A 95 -22.49 -4.52 26.53
C ARG A 95 -23.03 -5.94 26.56
N PHE A 96 -22.16 -6.88 26.91
CA PHE A 96 -22.54 -8.25 27.23
C PHE A 96 -22.71 -8.35 28.74
N GLY A 97 -23.86 -8.84 29.19
CA GLY A 97 -24.22 -8.86 30.59
C GLY A 97 -24.84 -10.17 31.04
N VAL A 98 -24.58 -10.53 32.29
CA VAL A 98 -25.19 -11.66 33.00
C VAL A 98 -25.96 -11.15 34.21
N ALA A 99 -27.10 -11.76 34.54
CA ALA A 99 -27.89 -11.36 35.70
C ALA A 99 -27.14 -11.62 37.02
N ILE A 100 -26.39 -12.73 37.08
CA ILE A 100 -25.62 -13.17 38.24
C ILE A 100 -24.14 -13.25 37.83
N PRO A 101 -23.20 -12.64 38.58
CA PRO A 101 -21.78 -12.72 38.27
C PRO A 101 -21.28 -14.17 38.18
N LEU A 102 -20.50 -14.46 37.14
CA LEU A 102 -19.92 -15.79 36.93
C LEU A 102 -18.75 -16.04 37.89
N ALA A 103 -18.52 -17.31 38.26
CA ALA A 103 -17.39 -17.71 39.09
C ALA A 103 -16.07 -17.87 38.29
N HIS A 104 -16.15 -17.77 36.96
CA HIS A 104 -15.03 -17.90 36.04
C HIS A 104 -15.12 -16.80 34.98
N ASP A 105 -14.01 -16.57 34.29
CA ASP A 105 -13.96 -15.61 33.18
C ASP A 105 -14.71 -16.17 31.97
N LEU A 106 -15.53 -15.34 31.33
CA LEU A 106 -16.20 -15.64 30.08
C LEU A 106 -15.58 -14.82 28.95
N LEU A 107 -15.11 -15.52 27.92
CA LEU A 107 -14.61 -14.89 26.70
C LEU A 107 -15.78 -14.59 25.75
N VAL A 108 -15.86 -13.34 25.30
CA VAL A 108 -16.61 -12.90 24.13
C VAL A 108 -15.61 -12.73 22.99
N PRO A 109 -15.50 -13.69 22.05
CA PRO A 109 -14.55 -13.59 20.95
C PRO A 109 -14.86 -12.40 20.04
N THR A 110 -13.84 -11.90 19.35
CA THR A 110 -14.01 -11.04 18.19
C THR A 110 -14.88 -11.73 17.14
N GLY A 111 -15.72 -10.97 16.46
CA GLY A 111 -16.66 -11.48 15.47
C GLY A 111 -17.97 -12.01 16.05
N THR A 112 -18.19 -11.97 17.37
CA THR A 112 -19.47 -12.33 17.99
C THR A 112 -20.58 -11.40 17.49
N ARG A 113 -21.67 -11.95 16.96
CA ARG A 113 -22.76 -11.20 16.31
C ARG A 113 -23.92 -10.89 17.24
N ALA A 114 -24.39 -9.65 17.17
CA ALA A 114 -25.62 -9.18 17.78
C ALA A 114 -26.51 -8.46 16.75
N GLU A 115 -27.79 -8.80 16.73
CA GLU A 115 -28.78 -8.32 15.79
C GLU A 115 -29.67 -7.24 16.42
N SER A 116 -30.13 -6.30 15.58
CA SER A 116 -31.13 -5.31 15.97
C SER A 116 -32.48 -5.93 16.32
N SER A 117 -33.29 -5.25 17.12
CA SER A 117 -34.61 -5.75 17.55
C SER A 117 -35.57 -6.01 16.37
N ASP A 118 -35.42 -5.27 15.28
CA ASP A 118 -36.20 -5.40 14.04
C ASP A 118 -35.60 -6.37 13.02
N GLY A 119 -34.38 -6.87 13.25
CA GLY A 119 -33.71 -7.84 12.38
C GLY A 119 -33.12 -7.24 11.11
N ALA A 120 -33.01 -5.92 11.07
CA ALA A 120 -32.55 -5.21 9.88
C ALA A 120 -31.01 -5.14 9.77
N VAL A 121 -30.28 -5.16 10.89
CA VAL A 121 -28.82 -4.99 10.91
C VAL A 121 -28.15 -5.88 11.95
N ILE A 122 -26.94 -6.33 11.62
CA ILE A 122 -26.09 -7.17 12.47
C ILE A 122 -24.80 -6.41 12.78
N PHE A 123 -24.33 -6.51 14.02
CA PHE A 123 -23.07 -5.96 14.50
C PHE A 123 -22.17 -7.07 15.04
N MET A 124 -20.89 -7.00 14.72
CA MET A 124 -19.84 -7.93 15.14
C MET A 124 -18.87 -7.25 16.11
N THR A 125 -18.45 -7.95 17.17
CA THR A 125 -17.44 -7.44 18.11
C THR A 125 -16.09 -7.23 17.42
N SER A 126 -15.48 -6.06 17.62
CA SER A 126 -14.23 -5.65 16.94
C SER A 126 -12.96 -6.18 17.59
N ALA A 127 -13.06 -6.80 18.76
CA ALA A 127 -11.96 -7.38 19.52
C ALA A 127 -12.50 -8.43 20.48
N ASP A 128 -11.61 -9.25 21.01
CA ASP A 128 -11.90 -10.12 22.14
C ASP A 128 -12.19 -9.28 23.39
N ALA A 129 -13.22 -9.67 24.14
CA ALA A 129 -13.54 -9.08 25.44
C ALA A 129 -13.76 -10.17 26.46
N VAL A 130 -13.21 -9.99 27.67
CA VAL A 130 -13.32 -10.98 28.74
C VAL A 130 -14.15 -10.39 29.86
N LEU A 131 -15.32 -10.99 30.09
CA LEU A 131 -16.10 -10.74 31.30
C LEU A 131 -15.40 -11.47 32.46
N GLN A 132 -14.74 -10.70 33.32
CA GLN A 132 -13.98 -11.25 34.44
C GLN A 132 -14.92 -11.87 35.49
N ALA A 133 -14.46 -12.92 36.16
CA ALA A 133 -15.17 -13.54 37.27
C ALA A 133 -15.57 -12.49 38.32
N GLY A 134 -16.82 -12.56 38.79
CA GLY A 134 -17.38 -11.58 39.73
C GLY A 134 -17.87 -10.27 39.12
N GLN A 135 -17.67 -10.03 37.82
CA GLN A 135 -18.28 -8.90 37.10
C GLN A 135 -19.63 -9.30 36.49
N GLN A 136 -20.51 -8.32 36.27
CA GLN A 136 -21.84 -8.53 35.68
C GLN A 136 -21.92 -8.15 34.21
N PHE A 137 -20.97 -7.36 33.71
CA PHE A 137 -20.95 -6.94 32.32
C PHE A 137 -19.55 -6.63 31.82
N VAL A 138 -19.39 -6.71 30.50
CA VAL A 138 -18.20 -6.25 29.76
C VAL A 138 -18.64 -5.47 28.54
N ASP A 139 -17.93 -4.39 28.25
CA ASP A 139 -18.20 -3.51 27.10
C ASP A 139 -17.15 -3.75 26.03
N VAL A 140 -17.59 -3.87 24.78
CA VAL A 140 -16.71 -4.11 23.63
C VAL A 140 -17.20 -3.32 22.42
N GLY A 141 -16.27 -2.78 21.65
CA GLY A 141 -16.57 -2.14 20.38
C GLY A 141 -17.18 -3.15 19.40
N ALA A 142 -18.11 -2.68 18.58
CA ALA A 142 -18.73 -3.48 17.53
C ALA A 142 -18.89 -2.68 16.25
N ILE A 143 -18.87 -3.39 15.13
CA ILE A 143 -18.91 -2.85 13.78
C ILE A 143 -20.06 -3.54 13.04
N CYS A 144 -20.83 -2.79 12.25
CA CYS A 144 -21.90 -3.35 11.45
C CYS A 144 -21.31 -4.27 10.38
N GLU A 145 -21.98 -5.40 10.10
CA GLU A 145 -21.56 -6.33 9.06
C GLU A 145 -21.77 -5.75 7.65
N ALA A 146 -22.75 -4.85 7.50
CA ALA A 146 -22.96 -4.11 6.27
C ALA A 146 -22.22 -2.76 6.30
N ASP A 147 -21.51 -2.46 5.22
CA ASP A 147 -20.92 -1.15 4.98
C ASP A 147 -22.00 -0.12 4.59
N GLY A 148 -21.66 1.16 4.68
CA GLY A 148 -22.56 2.26 4.32
C GLY A 148 -23.43 2.74 5.48
N ILE A 149 -24.43 3.56 5.15
CA ILE A 149 -25.28 4.25 6.15
C ILE A 149 -26.34 3.36 6.81
N VAL A 150 -26.53 2.13 6.34
CA VAL A 150 -27.62 1.24 6.78
C VAL A 150 -27.60 0.92 8.28
N GLY A 151 -26.40 0.85 8.86
CA GLY A 151 -26.17 0.55 10.27
C GLY A 151 -26.38 1.73 11.21
N ASN A 152 -26.59 2.96 10.71
CA ASN A 152 -26.63 4.16 11.54
C ASN A 152 -27.99 4.39 12.24
N GLY A 153 -27.98 5.25 13.25
CA GLY A 153 -29.19 5.84 13.83
C GLY A 153 -29.98 4.94 14.79
N ARG A 154 -29.45 3.75 15.11
CA ARG A 154 -30.02 2.88 16.16
C ARG A 154 -29.74 3.47 17.53
N ALA A 155 -30.79 3.68 18.31
CA ALA A 155 -30.69 4.17 19.68
C ALA A 155 -30.08 3.09 20.60
N PRO A 156 -29.50 3.48 21.76
CA PRO A 156 -29.13 2.53 22.81
C PRO A 156 -30.30 1.59 23.13
N GLY A 157 -30.02 0.30 23.30
CA GLY A 157 -31.06 -0.71 23.57
C GLY A 157 -31.61 -1.44 22.34
N GLN A 158 -31.34 -0.96 21.11
CA GLN A 158 -31.94 -1.50 19.89
C GLN A 158 -31.15 -2.62 19.23
N ILE A 159 -29.87 -2.79 19.55
CA ILE A 159 -29.07 -3.98 19.21
C ILE A 159 -29.07 -4.87 20.43
N ASN A 160 -29.94 -5.88 20.47
CA ASN A 160 -30.24 -6.61 21.70
C ASN A 160 -30.50 -8.11 21.55
N ARG A 161 -30.32 -8.67 20.36
CA ARG A 161 -30.50 -10.11 20.13
C ARG A 161 -29.15 -10.74 19.84
N LEU A 162 -28.67 -11.57 20.77
CA LEU A 162 -27.43 -12.30 20.59
C LEU A 162 -27.65 -13.39 19.53
N PHE A 163 -26.86 -13.36 18.46
CA PHE A 163 -26.99 -14.30 17.34
C PHE A 163 -26.13 -15.54 17.53
N ASP A 164 -24.89 -15.36 18.01
CA ASP A 164 -23.94 -16.45 18.24
C ASP A 164 -24.02 -16.98 19.68
N ALA A 165 -23.95 -18.31 19.84
CA ALA A 165 -23.83 -18.92 21.14
C ALA A 165 -22.42 -18.72 21.72
N LEU A 166 -22.35 -18.30 22.98
CA LEU A 166 -21.10 -18.19 23.73
C LEU A 166 -20.89 -19.45 24.59
N ASP A 167 -19.65 -19.87 24.76
CA ASP A 167 -19.28 -21.05 25.55
C ASP A 167 -19.36 -20.72 27.05
N VAL A 168 -20.57 -20.82 27.61
CA VAL A 168 -20.83 -20.66 29.04
C VAL A 168 -20.94 -22.04 29.67
N ARG A 169 -20.14 -22.29 30.71
CA ARG A 169 -20.14 -23.58 31.41
C ARG A 169 -21.34 -23.79 32.34
N ASP A 170 -22.01 -22.71 32.69
CA ASP A 170 -23.18 -22.64 33.56
C ASP A 170 -24.41 -22.28 32.70
N ASP A 171 -25.60 -22.80 33.03
CA ASP A 171 -26.88 -22.54 32.33
C ASP A 171 -27.37 -21.09 32.60
N VAL A 172 -26.56 -20.12 32.17
CA VAL A 172 -26.71 -18.69 32.42
C VAL A 172 -27.06 -17.98 31.13
N GLU A 173 -28.14 -17.20 31.18
CA GLU A 173 -28.55 -16.37 30.06
C GLU A 173 -27.61 -15.15 29.93
N ILE A 174 -27.01 -15.00 28.75
CA ILE A 174 -26.25 -13.80 28.38
C ILE A 174 -27.16 -12.86 27.63
N THR A 175 -27.15 -11.61 28.07
CA THR A 175 -27.77 -10.49 27.38
C THR A 175 -26.72 -9.70 26.60
N VAL A 176 -27.10 -9.17 25.45
CA VAL A 176 -26.31 -8.18 24.71
C VAL A 176 -27.15 -6.95 24.51
N VAL A 177 -26.55 -5.76 24.62
CA VAL A 177 -27.23 -4.50 24.35
C VAL A 177 -26.26 -3.44 23.85
N ASN A 178 -26.59 -2.68 22.81
CA ASN A 178 -25.80 -1.48 22.52
C ASN A 178 -26.04 -0.38 23.57
N ILE A 179 -24.97 0.19 24.11
CA ILE A 179 -25.03 1.25 25.12
C ILE A 179 -24.83 2.65 24.53
N SER A 180 -24.27 2.72 23.32
CA SER A 180 -24.17 3.94 22.52
C SER A 180 -25.11 3.87 21.32
N PRO A 181 -25.53 5.02 20.75
CA PRO A 181 -26.12 5.00 19.43
C PRO A 181 -25.14 4.44 18.39
N THR A 182 -25.68 3.90 17.31
CA THR A 182 -24.89 3.46 16.15
C THR A 182 -24.64 4.63 15.21
N ASP A 183 -23.38 4.82 14.80
CA ASP A 183 -22.97 5.94 13.94
C ASP A 183 -21.66 5.62 13.21
N GLY A 184 -21.22 6.49 12.31
CA GLY A 184 -19.95 6.38 11.59
C GLY A 184 -20.00 5.54 10.32
N GLY A 185 -21.16 4.98 9.98
CA GLY A 185 -21.40 4.38 8.67
C GLY A 185 -21.51 5.45 7.59
N ALA A 186 -20.85 5.26 6.46
CA ALA A 186 -20.83 6.23 5.37
C ALA A 186 -20.73 5.49 4.03
N ASP A 187 -21.43 5.97 3.01
CA ASP A 187 -21.32 5.42 1.66
C ASP A 187 -19.98 5.83 1.02
N GLU A 188 -19.67 5.25 -0.14
CA GLU A 188 -18.48 5.66 -0.93
C GLU A 188 -18.49 7.19 -1.15
N GLU A 189 -17.32 7.81 -0.98
CA GLU A 189 -17.19 9.26 -1.10
C GLU A 189 -17.64 9.78 -2.48
N GLU A 190 -18.36 10.90 -2.50
CA GLU A 190 -18.84 11.54 -3.73
C GLU A 190 -17.74 12.32 -4.48
N ASP A 191 -17.99 12.70 -5.74
CA ASP A 191 -17.02 13.37 -6.61
C ASP A 191 -16.55 14.74 -6.08
N ASP A 192 -17.45 15.54 -5.49
CA ASP A 192 -17.09 16.90 -5.07
C ASP A 192 -16.18 16.95 -3.83
N PRO A 193 -16.43 16.20 -2.74
CA PRO A 193 -15.48 16.07 -1.64
C PRO A 193 -14.13 15.49 -2.07
N LEU A 194 -14.13 14.48 -2.94
CA LEU A 194 -12.89 13.92 -3.49
C LEU A 194 -12.09 15.00 -4.24
N ARG A 195 -12.77 15.80 -5.06
CA ARG A 195 -12.15 16.91 -5.81
C ARG A 195 -11.48 17.92 -4.90
N GLU A 196 -12.13 18.31 -3.81
CA GLU A 196 -11.55 19.22 -2.83
C GLU A 196 -10.28 18.62 -2.20
N ARG A 197 -10.31 17.33 -1.83
CA ARG A 197 -9.13 16.63 -1.31
C ARG A 197 -7.99 16.55 -2.33
N ILE A 198 -8.28 16.30 -3.61
CA ILE A 198 -7.28 16.31 -4.68
C ILE A 198 -6.64 17.70 -4.81
N VAL A 199 -7.44 18.77 -4.75
CA VAL A 199 -6.94 20.15 -4.83
C VAL A 199 -6.07 20.50 -3.61
N LEU A 200 -6.41 20.00 -2.42
CA LEU A 200 -5.66 20.23 -1.18
C LEU A 200 -4.44 19.31 -1.03
N ALA A 201 -4.37 18.20 -1.77
CA ALA A 201 -3.29 17.21 -1.68
C ALA A 201 -1.87 17.81 -1.70
N PRO A 202 -1.57 18.82 -2.53
CA PRO A 202 -0.23 19.43 -2.55
C PRO A 202 0.19 20.06 -1.21
N GLU A 203 -0.75 20.48 -0.37
CA GLU A 203 -0.44 21.04 0.96
C GLU A 203 0.11 19.97 1.93
N ASN A 204 -0.16 18.68 1.65
CA ASN A 204 0.39 17.55 2.41
C ASN A 204 1.78 17.13 1.94
N TYR A 205 2.29 17.71 0.85
CA TYR A 205 3.66 17.43 0.41
C TYR A 205 4.62 18.04 1.42
N SER A 206 5.22 17.16 2.22
CA SER A 206 6.17 17.57 3.24
C SER A 206 7.38 18.26 2.62
N ASN A 207 7.46 19.57 2.81
CA ASN A 207 8.67 20.36 2.55
C ASN A 207 9.79 20.06 3.56
N ALA A 208 9.47 19.36 4.67
CA ALA A 208 10.34 19.15 5.82
C ALA A 208 11.33 17.98 5.67
N GLY A 209 11.31 17.26 4.54
CA GLY A 209 12.34 16.24 4.25
C GLY A 209 12.25 15.00 5.15
N HIS A 210 11.14 14.25 5.06
CA HIS A 210 11.06 12.91 5.64
C HIS A 210 12.17 11.99 5.09
N GLY A 211 12.47 10.89 5.80
CA GLY A 211 13.63 10.03 5.47
C GLY A 211 13.70 9.59 4.01
N GLU A 212 12.55 9.25 3.40
CA GLU A 212 12.49 8.85 1.98
C GLU A 212 12.85 9.98 1.01
N ALA A 213 12.57 11.24 1.36
CA ALA A 213 12.98 12.39 0.54
C ALA A 213 14.51 12.51 0.51
N TYR A 214 15.17 12.26 1.64
CA TYR A 214 16.63 12.18 1.69
C TYR A 214 17.17 10.98 0.92
N GLU A 215 16.54 9.81 1.05
CA GLU A 215 16.91 8.62 0.28
C GLU A 215 16.83 8.89 -1.23
N ALA A 216 15.71 9.45 -1.71
CA ALA A 216 15.53 9.79 -3.13
C ALA A 216 16.58 10.79 -3.62
N ARG A 217 16.88 11.82 -2.80
CA ARG A 217 17.90 12.82 -3.12
C ARG A 217 19.30 12.21 -3.18
N VAL A 218 19.65 11.30 -2.26
CA VAL A 218 20.93 10.60 -2.27
C VAL A 218 21.04 9.68 -3.48
N ARG A 219 20.01 8.88 -3.77
CA ARG A 219 19.96 8.03 -4.97
C ARG A 219 20.12 8.83 -6.26
N ALA A 220 19.59 10.05 -6.31
CA ALA A 220 19.71 10.94 -7.47
C ALA A 220 21.12 11.54 -7.68
N VAL A 221 22.05 11.42 -6.71
CA VAL A 221 23.42 11.93 -6.85
C VAL A 221 24.23 11.12 -7.85
N HIS A 222 24.07 9.79 -7.87
CA HIS A 222 24.87 8.92 -8.72
C HIS A 222 24.17 7.58 -9.04
N GLN A 223 24.21 7.16 -10.30
CA GLN A 223 23.49 5.98 -10.82
C GLN A 223 23.96 4.62 -10.26
N ASN A 224 25.18 4.56 -9.68
CA ASN A 224 25.66 3.34 -9.02
C ASN A 224 25.05 3.12 -7.63
N ILE A 225 24.36 4.10 -7.03
CA ILE A 225 23.70 3.92 -5.73
C ILE A 225 22.46 3.06 -5.93
N ILE A 226 22.43 1.88 -5.32
CA ILE A 226 21.33 0.90 -5.44
C ILE A 226 20.44 0.86 -4.21
N ASP A 227 20.94 1.32 -3.06
CA ASP A 227 20.19 1.37 -1.81
C ASP A 227 20.73 2.49 -0.92
N VAL A 228 19.89 3.03 -0.03
CA VAL A 228 20.32 4.05 0.95
C VAL A 228 19.53 3.86 2.22
N ALA A 229 20.21 3.77 3.37
CA ALA A 229 19.55 3.90 4.66
C ALA A 229 19.68 5.34 5.15
N VAL A 230 18.56 5.95 5.55
CA VAL A 230 18.55 7.28 6.16
C VAL A 230 18.09 7.15 7.60
N LEU A 231 18.92 7.66 8.51
CA LEU A 231 18.70 7.66 9.94
C LEU A 231 18.48 9.09 10.44
N GLY A 232 17.61 9.23 11.44
CA GLY A 232 17.28 10.49 12.10
C GLY A 232 17.23 10.35 13.63
N PRO A 233 16.59 11.30 14.34
CA PRO A 233 16.52 11.29 15.80
C PRO A 233 15.87 10.04 16.40
N GLU A 234 14.88 9.46 15.72
CA GLU A 234 14.24 8.21 16.13
C GLU A 234 15.19 7.01 16.10
N ASP A 235 16.27 7.09 15.32
CA ASP A 235 17.33 6.08 15.25
C ASP A 235 18.47 6.36 16.26
N GLY A 236 18.28 7.29 17.21
CA GLY A 236 19.23 7.62 18.27
C GLY A 236 20.23 8.74 17.92
N LEU A 237 20.03 9.46 16.82
CA LEU A 237 20.81 10.65 16.48
C LEU A 237 20.32 11.89 17.26
N PRO A 238 21.15 12.94 17.42
CA PRO A 238 20.68 14.20 18.01
C PRO A 238 19.63 14.89 17.14
N ASP A 239 18.78 15.72 17.76
CA ASP A 239 17.75 16.49 17.05
C ASP A 239 18.35 17.32 15.89
N GLY A 240 17.69 17.24 14.73
CA GLY A 240 18.13 17.88 13.51
C GLY A 240 19.26 17.15 12.77
N HIS A 241 19.85 16.08 13.29
CA HIS A 241 20.85 15.31 12.54
C HIS A 241 20.20 14.30 11.59
N VAL A 242 20.73 14.24 10.37
CA VAL A 242 20.32 13.26 9.35
C VAL A 242 21.58 12.60 8.81
N GLU A 243 21.67 11.28 8.91
CA GLU A 243 22.77 10.51 8.33
C GLU A 243 22.26 9.58 7.24
N ALA A 244 22.91 9.62 6.07
CA ALA A 244 22.62 8.72 4.96
C ALA A 244 23.77 7.75 4.68
N TYR A 245 23.43 6.49 4.50
CA TYR A 245 24.35 5.37 4.29
C TYR A 245 24.06 4.76 2.90
N PRO A 246 24.75 5.18 1.85
CA PRO A 246 24.51 4.69 0.50
C PRO A 246 25.21 3.35 0.27
N LEU A 247 24.54 2.44 -0.42
CA LEU A 247 25.08 1.20 -0.96
C LEU A 247 25.18 1.30 -2.47
N THR A 248 26.30 0.85 -3.05
CA THR A 248 26.51 0.86 -4.50
C THR A 248 26.37 -0.53 -5.10
N ARG A 249 26.20 -0.58 -6.43
CA ARG A 249 26.13 -1.83 -7.20
C ARG A 249 27.34 -2.74 -6.97
N ASP A 250 28.52 -2.15 -6.80
CA ASP A 250 29.78 -2.87 -6.64
C ASP A 250 30.12 -3.13 -5.15
N GLY A 251 29.32 -2.61 -4.22
CA GLY A 251 29.47 -2.77 -2.78
C GLY A 251 29.48 -1.44 -2.03
N LEU A 252 30.36 -1.30 -1.03
CA LEU A 252 30.48 -0.07 -0.26
C LEU A 252 30.88 1.12 -1.16
N PRO A 253 30.37 2.33 -0.86
CA PRO A 253 30.73 3.55 -1.58
C PRO A 253 32.19 3.94 -1.29
N GLY A 254 32.89 4.53 -2.26
CA GLY A 254 34.17 5.19 -2.00
C GLY A 254 34.00 6.57 -1.36
N ASP A 255 35.06 7.09 -0.73
CA ASP A 255 35.05 8.40 -0.04
C ASP A 255 34.64 9.55 -0.96
N ASP A 256 35.09 9.55 -2.21
CA ASP A 256 34.75 10.59 -3.20
C ASP A 256 33.23 10.68 -3.44
N LEU A 257 32.53 9.54 -3.41
CA LEU A 257 31.08 9.51 -3.58
C LEU A 257 30.38 10.09 -2.34
N LEU A 258 30.87 9.80 -1.12
CA LEU A 258 30.32 10.37 0.10
C LEU A 258 30.51 11.90 0.13
N VAL A 259 31.68 12.39 -0.27
CA VAL A 259 31.96 13.84 -0.40
C VAL A 259 31.03 14.49 -1.42
N LEU A 260 30.80 13.86 -2.57
CA LEU A 260 29.88 14.35 -3.59
C LEU A 260 28.44 14.44 -3.06
N ILE A 261 27.97 13.42 -2.34
CA ILE A 261 26.64 13.40 -1.72
C ILE A 261 26.51 14.54 -0.72
N GLU A 262 27.46 14.70 0.21
CA GLU A 262 27.42 15.80 1.19
C GLU A 262 27.41 17.18 0.50
N ALA A 263 28.24 17.37 -0.53
CA ALA A 263 28.32 18.62 -1.27
C ALA A 263 27.01 18.97 -2.00
N GLN A 264 26.29 17.98 -2.52
CA GLN A 264 25.00 18.21 -3.17
C GLN A 264 23.86 18.43 -2.18
N LEU A 265 23.82 17.67 -1.08
CA LEU A 265 22.67 17.70 -0.17
C LEU A 265 22.76 18.83 0.86
N ASN A 266 23.96 19.31 1.23
CA ASN A 266 24.11 20.46 2.11
C ASN A 266 23.94 21.83 1.41
N GLN A 267 23.47 21.86 0.15
CA GLN A 267 23.16 23.12 -0.54
C GLN A 267 21.98 23.85 0.10
N ARG A 268 22.06 25.18 0.19
CA ARG A 268 21.08 26.06 0.86
C ARG A 268 19.63 25.87 0.40
N LYS A 269 19.39 25.47 -0.86
CA LYS A 269 18.05 25.26 -1.42
C LYS A 269 17.58 23.80 -1.37
N ARG A 270 18.40 22.87 -0.88
CA ARG A 270 18.13 21.43 -0.86
C ARG A 270 17.91 20.89 0.54
N ARG A 271 18.70 21.36 1.51
CA ARG A 271 18.58 20.96 2.91
C ARG A 271 17.57 21.85 3.65
N PRO A 272 16.63 21.29 4.42
CA PRO A 272 15.91 22.05 5.43
C PRO A 272 16.86 22.83 6.34
N LEU A 273 16.39 23.97 6.85
CA LEU A 273 17.25 24.93 7.56
C LEU A 273 17.85 24.35 8.86
N THR A 274 17.08 23.52 9.55
CA THR A 274 17.39 22.92 10.85
C THR A 274 18.25 21.67 10.78
N ASP A 275 18.41 21.10 9.59
CA ASP A 275 19.01 19.77 9.46
C ASP A 275 20.54 19.84 9.39
N TYR A 276 21.22 18.85 9.94
CA TYR A 276 22.66 18.61 9.86
C TYR A 276 22.88 17.30 9.12
N PHE A 277 23.03 17.39 7.80
CA PHE A 277 23.16 16.23 6.93
C PHE A 277 24.61 15.73 6.81
N ARG A 278 24.80 14.42 6.96
CA ARG A 278 26.07 13.71 6.72
C ARG A 278 25.86 12.47 5.86
N ALA A 279 26.84 12.16 5.01
CA ALA A 279 26.91 10.89 4.30
C ALA A 279 27.96 10.00 4.99
N ARG A 280 27.59 8.78 5.32
CA ARG A 280 28.42 7.82 6.07
C ARG A 280 28.58 6.53 5.27
N MET A 281 29.68 5.82 5.52
CA MET A 281 29.87 4.48 4.95
C MET A 281 28.96 3.49 5.71
N PRO A 282 28.21 2.62 5.01
CA PRO A 282 27.51 1.52 5.65
C PRO A 282 28.45 0.63 6.46
N GLN A 283 27.97 0.06 7.55
CA GLN A 283 28.77 -0.84 8.38
C GLN A 283 28.79 -2.24 7.77
N GLU A 284 29.96 -2.73 7.38
CA GLU A 284 30.09 -4.09 6.85
C GLU A 284 29.96 -5.14 7.96
N VAL A 285 29.09 -6.12 7.74
CA VAL A 285 28.87 -7.28 8.61
C VAL A 285 29.28 -8.53 7.85
N ARG A 286 30.39 -9.14 8.25
CA ARG A 286 30.93 -10.32 7.59
C ARG A 286 30.40 -11.61 8.19
N TYR A 287 30.11 -12.59 7.35
CA TYR A 287 29.65 -13.91 7.75
C TYR A 287 30.14 -15.02 6.82
N ARG A 288 30.09 -16.27 7.29
CA ARG A 288 30.47 -17.47 6.53
C ARG A 288 29.32 -18.46 6.49
N ILE A 289 29.06 -19.05 5.33
CA ILE A 289 28.10 -20.14 5.19
C ILE A 289 28.88 -21.45 5.32
N ALA A 290 28.61 -22.22 6.37
CA ALA A 290 29.18 -23.55 6.55
C ALA A 290 28.07 -24.55 6.88
N ALA A 291 27.87 -25.55 6.00
CA ALA A 291 26.79 -26.51 6.16
C ALA A 291 27.14 -27.93 5.69
N GLY A 292 26.67 -28.92 6.45
CA GLY A 292 26.64 -30.32 6.04
C GLY A 292 25.33 -30.67 5.36
N LEU A 293 25.39 -31.43 4.25
CA LEU A 293 24.20 -31.89 3.53
C LEU A 293 24.07 -33.42 3.61
N VAL A 294 22.88 -33.89 3.97
CA VAL A 294 22.50 -35.31 3.90
C VAL A 294 21.67 -35.50 2.63
N LEU A 295 22.10 -36.41 1.76
CA LEU A 295 21.47 -36.69 0.46
C LEU A 295 20.31 -37.67 0.62
N LEU A 296 19.26 -37.53 -0.18
CA LEU A 296 18.27 -38.58 -0.41
C LEU A 296 18.84 -39.67 -1.34
N ARG A 297 18.64 -40.94 -1.01
CA ARG A 297 19.06 -42.04 -1.89
C ARG A 297 18.44 -41.90 -3.29
N GLY A 298 19.24 -42.18 -4.32
CA GLY A 298 18.80 -42.16 -5.72
C GLY A 298 19.09 -40.84 -6.46
N PHE A 299 19.53 -39.80 -5.75
CA PHE A 299 20.02 -38.57 -6.36
C PHE A 299 21.53 -38.64 -6.62
N ASP A 300 21.97 -37.96 -7.68
CA ASP A 300 23.38 -37.78 -7.99
C ASP A 300 24.02 -36.73 -7.04
N GLN A 301 25.09 -37.11 -6.37
CA GLN A 301 25.73 -36.30 -5.34
C GLN A 301 26.29 -34.98 -5.91
N ASP A 302 26.96 -35.04 -7.06
CA ASP A 302 27.62 -33.87 -7.65
C ASP A 302 26.59 -32.86 -8.17
N ALA A 303 25.50 -33.36 -8.77
CA ALA A 303 24.38 -32.53 -9.20
C ALA A 303 23.65 -31.86 -8.03
N VAL A 304 23.50 -32.53 -6.88
CA VAL A 304 22.90 -31.92 -5.68
C VAL A 304 23.85 -30.91 -5.04
N MET A 305 25.14 -31.24 -4.91
CA MET A 305 26.14 -30.31 -4.40
C MET A 305 26.22 -29.03 -5.24
N SER A 306 26.22 -29.16 -6.58
CA SER A 306 26.20 -28.02 -7.49
C SER A 306 24.97 -27.12 -7.29
N ARG A 307 23.78 -27.72 -7.14
CA ARG A 307 22.54 -26.97 -6.87
C ARG A 307 22.57 -26.28 -5.51
N ALA A 308 23.07 -26.96 -4.48
CA ALA A 308 23.20 -26.38 -3.14
C ALA A 308 24.19 -25.21 -3.11
N LEU A 309 25.32 -25.32 -3.83
CA LEU A 309 26.28 -24.24 -3.96
C LEU A 309 25.68 -23.01 -4.66
N ILE A 310 24.94 -23.21 -5.76
CA ILE A 310 24.21 -22.13 -6.44
C ILE A 310 23.19 -21.48 -5.49
N ALA A 311 22.47 -22.28 -4.71
CA ALA A 311 21.50 -21.77 -3.74
C ALA A 311 22.18 -20.95 -2.62
N ALA A 312 23.32 -21.41 -2.10
CA ALA A 312 24.12 -20.67 -1.12
C ALA A 312 24.63 -19.34 -1.69
N GLN A 313 25.13 -19.35 -2.94
CA GLN A 313 25.57 -18.14 -3.64
C GLN A 313 24.42 -17.16 -3.87
N ARG A 314 23.23 -17.65 -4.24
CA ARG A 314 22.02 -16.82 -4.38
C ARG A 314 21.59 -16.21 -3.06
N TYR A 315 21.62 -16.99 -1.97
CA TYR A 315 21.36 -16.47 -0.63
C TYR A 315 22.35 -15.36 -0.28
N ALA A 316 23.64 -15.57 -0.53
CA ALA A 316 24.66 -14.55 -0.29
C ALA A 316 24.47 -13.27 -1.14
N GLN A 317 24.10 -13.43 -2.42
CA GLN A 317 23.80 -12.30 -3.32
C GLN A 317 22.56 -11.52 -2.87
N ASP A 318 21.51 -12.22 -2.42
CA ASP A 318 20.30 -11.60 -1.91
C ASP A 318 20.57 -10.78 -0.64
N ARG A 319 21.32 -11.34 0.33
CA ARG A 319 21.74 -10.60 1.54
C ARG A 319 22.58 -9.36 1.21
N ARG A 320 23.40 -9.44 0.16
CA ARG A 320 24.23 -8.32 -0.31
C ARG A 320 23.45 -7.27 -1.12
N SER A 321 22.24 -7.58 -1.60
CA SER A 321 21.51 -6.73 -2.55
C SER A 321 20.97 -5.43 -1.96
N ARG A 322 20.80 -5.37 -0.62
CA ARG A 322 20.24 -4.24 0.13
C ARG A 322 20.86 -4.15 1.52
N LEU A 323 20.72 -2.99 2.16
CA LEU A 323 21.10 -2.80 3.56
C LEU A 323 20.06 -3.43 4.51
N GLY A 324 20.46 -3.70 5.75
CA GLY A 324 19.56 -4.19 6.81
C GLY A 324 18.94 -5.56 6.54
N ARG A 325 19.60 -6.41 5.75
CA ARG A 325 19.13 -7.77 5.47
C ARG A 325 19.61 -8.73 6.55
N ASP A 326 18.70 -9.14 7.42
CA ASP A 326 18.98 -10.06 8.51
C ASP A 326 19.60 -11.39 8.06
N LEU A 327 20.45 -11.94 8.92
CA LEU A 327 20.99 -13.29 8.78
C LEU A 327 20.14 -14.22 9.63
N VAL A 328 19.41 -15.14 9.00
CA VAL A 328 18.47 -16.03 9.69
C VAL A 328 18.73 -17.47 9.26
N ARG A 329 19.04 -18.33 10.23
CA ARG A 329 19.34 -19.76 10.09
C ARG A 329 18.20 -20.50 9.39
N SER A 330 16.95 -20.22 9.75
CA SER A 330 15.79 -20.87 9.12
C SER A 330 15.71 -20.56 7.63
N GLN A 331 15.98 -19.32 7.21
CA GLN A 331 16.00 -18.91 5.81
C GLN A 331 17.16 -19.56 5.05
N LEU A 332 18.35 -19.62 5.65
CA LEU A 332 19.50 -20.30 5.04
C LEU A 332 19.26 -21.81 4.92
N ASN A 333 18.70 -22.44 5.96
CA ASN A 333 18.32 -23.84 5.95
C ASN A 333 17.35 -24.13 4.79
N ALA A 334 16.29 -23.32 4.66
CA ALA A 334 15.33 -23.43 3.57
C ALA A 334 15.99 -23.25 2.19
N ALA A 335 16.89 -22.26 2.05
CA ALA A 335 17.61 -22.02 0.79
C ALA A 335 18.49 -23.21 0.39
N LEU A 336 19.14 -23.87 1.36
CA LEU A 336 19.99 -25.04 1.12
C LEU A 336 19.21 -26.35 0.95
N HIS A 337 17.92 -26.37 1.27
CA HIS A 337 17.04 -27.54 1.12
C HIS A 337 16.57 -27.71 -0.33
N VAL A 338 17.54 -27.85 -1.25
CA VAL A 338 17.30 -28.06 -2.68
C VAL A 338 16.85 -29.50 -2.97
N PRO A 339 16.21 -29.79 -4.13
CA PRO A 339 15.76 -31.15 -4.44
C PRO A 339 16.88 -32.19 -4.33
N GLY A 340 16.64 -33.26 -3.57
CA GLY A 340 17.62 -34.31 -3.29
C GLY A 340 18.39 -34.12 -1.97
N VAL A 341 18.25 -32.99 -1.28
CA VAL A 341 18.74 -32.84 0.11
C VAL A 341 17.65 -33.33 1.07
N TYR A 342 17.99 -34.31 1.90
CA TYR A 342 17.13 -34.79 2.99
C TYR A 342 17.21 -33.87 4.21
N ARG A 343 18.42 -33.46 4.58
CA ARG A 343 18.66 -32.63 5.78
C ARG A 343 19.88 -31.73 5.59
N VAL A 344 19.73 -30.48 6.02
CA VAL A 344 20.83 -29.52 6.14
C VAL A 344 21.26 -29.47 7.62
N ILE A 345 22.56 -29.54 7.85
CA ILE A 345 23.20 -29.44 9.16
C ILE A 345 24.01 -28.14 9.14
N LEU A 346 23.39 -27.04 9.56
CA LEU A 346 24.06 -25.75 9.66
C LEU A 346 25.08 -25.76 10.81
N ASN A 347 26.28 -25.24 10.54
CA ASN A 347 27.29 -25.03 11.59
C ASN A 347 26.82 -23.94 12.58
N ASP A 348 27.29 -24.02 13.82
CA ASP A 348 26.96 -23.07 14.88
C ASP A 348 27.60 -21.70 14.67
N THR A 349 28.54 -21.58 13.72
CA THR A 349 29.15 -20.31 13.34
C THR A 349 28.20 -19.34 12.61
N PHE A 350 27.11 -19.84 12.01
CA PHE A 350 26.09 -18.99 11.40
C PHE A 350 24.96 -18.73 12.40
N ALA A 351 25.04 -17.64 13.16
CA ALA A 351 23.98 -17.29 14.12
C ALA A 351 22.89 -16.43 13.48
N ASP A 352 21.69 -16.47 14.06
CA ASP A 352 20.67 -15.48 13.77
C ASP A 352 21.18 -14.10 14.19
N ARG A 353 21.09 -13.12 13.29
CA ARG A 353 21.47 -11.73 13.54
C ARG A 353 20.53 -10.81 12.80
N GLU A 354 19.82 -9.99 13.56
CA GLU A 354 19.12 -8.82 13.04
C GLU A 354 20.16 -7.75 12.69
N LEU A 355 20.11 -7.27 11.45
CA LEU A 355 21.02 -6.23 10.97
C LEU A 355 20.35 -4.87 11.11
N ALA A 356 21.12 -3.89 11.59
CA ALA A 356 20.63 -2.52 11.59
C ALA A 356 20.41 -2.02 10.16
N ARG A 357 19.53 -1.02 9.99
CA ARG A 357 19.19 -0.45 8.68
C ARG A 357 20.40 0.00 7.85
N HIS A 358 21.49 0.41 8.50
CA HIS A 358 22.73 0.88 7.88
C HIS A 358 23.84 -0.20 7.80
N GLU A 359 23.58 -1.43 8.25
CA GLU A 359 24.51 -2.55 8.15
C GLU A 359 24.35 -3.28 6.81
N TRP A 360 25.45 -3.82 6.29
CA TRP A 360 25.51 -4.51 5.01
C TRP A 360 26.20 -5.86 5.13
N ALA A 361 25.51 -6.93 4.77
CA ALA A 361 26.01 -8.30 4.93
C ALA A 361 26.93 -8.72 3.77
N THR A 362 28.15 -9.15 4.10
CA THR A 362 29.13 -9.71 3.14
C THR A 362 29.47 -11.15 3.51
N CYS A 363 29.30 -12.07 2.56
CA CYS A 363 29.71 -13.46 2.73
C CYS A 363 31.19 -13.63 2.38
N ASP A 364 32.01 -14.02 3.35
CA ASP A 364 33.46 -14.23 3.16
C ASP A 364 33.77 -15.56 2.49
N ASP A 365 33.02 -16.62 2.85
CA ASP A 365 33.26 -17.98 2.35
C ASP A 365 31.99 -18.85 2.39
N ILE A 366 31.93 -19.82 1.48
CA ILE A 366 30.86 -20.83 1.39
C ILE A 366 31.50 -22.22 1.40
N ASP A 367 31.29 -22.96 2.50
CA ASP A 367 31.84 -24.29 2.75
C ASP A 367 30.70 -25.31 2.91
N LEU A 368 30.46 -26.10 1.87
CA LEU A 368 29.42 -27.13 1.83
C LEU A 368 30.06 -28.52 1.74
N ALA A 369 29.62 -29.44 2.61
CA ALA A 369 30.15 -30.79 2.65
C ALA A 369 29.04 -31.83 2.70
N MET A 370 29.17 -32.93 1.95
CA MET A 370 28.28 -34.09 2.10
C MET A 370 28.59 -34.84 3.39
N ARG A 371 27.56 -35.10 4.20
CA ARG A 371 27.69 -35.77 5.51
C ARG A 371 27.06 -37.14 5.58
N GLY A 372 26.27 -37.54 4.58
CA GLY A 372 25.70 -38.88 4.50
C GLY A 372 24.61 -39.00 3.43
N ILE A 373 24.04 -40.20 3.34
CA ILE A 373 22.88 -40.54 2.51
C ILE A 373 21.81 -41.09 3.46
N HIS A 374 20.56 -40.71 3.23
CA HIS A 374 19.40 -41.20 3.97
C HIS A 374 18.43 -41.94 3.03
N ASP A 375 17.82 -42.98 3.58
CA ASP A 375 16.81 -43.81 2.93
C ASP A 375 15.48 -43.41 3.56
N GLU A 376 14.52 -42.97 2.74
CA GLU A 376 13.15 -42.74 3.19
C GLU A 376 12.45 -44.03 3.62
#